data_AF-A0A9D6WNE9-F1
#
_entry.id   AF-A0A9D6WNE9-F1
#
_cell.length_a   1.000
_cell.length_b   1.000
_cell.length_c   1.000
_cell.angle_alpha   90.00
_cell.angle_beta   90.00
_cell.angle_gamma   90.00
#
_symmetry.space_group_name_H-M   'P 1'
#
loop_
_entity.id
_entity.type
_entity.pdbx_description
1 polymer ?
#
loop_
_entity_poly.entity_id
_entity_poly.type
_entity_poly.pdbx_seq_one_letter_code
_entity_poly.pdbx_strand_id
1 'polypeptide(L)'
;MADFASSNPTLKKDIAPFRAATSDEAKKFGAVFFLLDYAGVGNTIDYRFEDTLAGDFTVKGIDNYRRNWWCGGKPDESLMPGNGAWLTIDSKSERENVLLRFFSAEEIAQATKENFKIQSTMAPNYLSSVVIDYALQHSQDQRVSRALHRTVVSTRVPMCADKETTEYSKRAFQLLHNNYPNNYWTNETPYWY
;
A
#
# COMPACT_ATOMS: atom_id res chain seq x y z
N MET A 1 -7.24 -5.57 -23.77
CA MET A 1 -7.81 -5.40 -22.43
C MET A 1 -8.17 -3.93 -22.25
N ALA A 2 -9.42 -3.61 -21.94
CA ALA A 2 -9.78 -2.23 -21.60
C ALA A 2 -9.03 -1.83 -20.32
N ASP A 3 -8.34 -0.68 -20.32
CA ASP A 3 -7.68 -0.15 -19.11
C ASP A 3 -8.74 0.02 -18.03
N PHE A 4 -8.63 -0.71 -16.92
CA PHE A 4 -9.58 -0.71 -15.79
C PHE A 4 -9.83 0.70 -15.23
N ALA A 5 -8.86 1.60 -15.39
CA ALA A 5 -9.05 3.02 -15.06
C ALA A 5 -10.07 3.72 -15.99
N SER A 6 -10.25 3.26 -17.23
CA SER A 6 -11.20 3.85 -18.19
C SER A 6 -12.65 3.70 -17.75
N SER A 7 -12.97 2.65 -16.97
CA SER A 7 -14.29 2.38 -16.41
C SER A 7 -14.52 3.00 -15.02
N ASN A 8 -13.50 3.63 -14.42
CA ASN A 8 -13.61 4.27 -13.09
C ASN A 8 -12.98 5.67 -13.10
N PRO A 9 -13.79 6.73 -13.31
CA PRO A 9 -13.29 8.12 -13.42
C PRO A 9 -12.52 8.60 -12.19
N THR A 10 -12.94 8.16 -10.99
CA THR A 10 -12.27 8.51 -9.73
C THR A 10 -10.87 7.90 -9.65
N LEU A 11 -10.76 6.60 -9.93
CA LEU A 11 -9.47 5.90 -9.98
C LEU A 11 -8.54 6.53 -11.02
N LYS A 12 -9.07 6.81 -12.22
CA LYS A 12 -8.31 7.46 -13.29
C LYS A 12 -7.74 8.81 -12.85
N LYS A 13 -8.56 9.63 -12.18
CA LYS A 13 -8.13 10.93 -11.65
C LYS A 13 -7.05 10.76 -10.59
N ASP A 14 -7.22 9.84 -9.66
CA ASP A 14 -6.34 9.70 -8.50
C ASP A 14 -4.98 9.06 -8.85
N ILE A 15 -4.92 8.17 -9.86
CA ILE A 15 -3.66 7.55 -10.31
C ILE A 15 -2.89 8.43 -11.32
N ALA A 16 -3.55 9.43 -11.91
CA ALA A 16 -2.93 10.29 -12.93
C ALA A 16 -1.63 10.98 -12.48
N PRO A 17 -1.52 11.52 -11.25
CA PRO A 17 -0.26 12.13 -10.79
C PRO A 17 0.91 11.16 -10.76
N PHE A 18 0.67 9.88 -10.41
CA PHE A 18 1.69 8.84 -10.48
C PHE A 18 2.11 8.56 -11.93
N ARG A 19 1.14 8.39 -12.84
CA ARG A 19 1.41 8.12 -14.27
C ARG A 19 2.12 9.29 -14.96
N ALA A 20 1.86 10.53 -14.54
CA ALA A 20 2.43 11.74 -15.13
C ALA A 20 3.79 12.15 -14.54
N ALA A 21 4.20 11.60 -13.39
CA ALA A 21 5.47 11.92 -12.76
C ALA A 21 6.65 11.46 -13.63
N THR A 22 7.68 12.29 -13.75
CA THR A 22 8.83 12.04 -14.63
C THR A 22 10.06 11.55 -13.88
N SER A 23 10.30 12.05 -12.66
CA SER A 23 11.38 11.57 -11.80
C SER A 23 10.96 10.33 -11.01
N ASP A 24 11.92 9.47 -10.69
CA ASP A 24 11.66 8.25 -9.90
C ASP A 24 11.16 8.58 -8.50
N GLU A 25 11.67 9.66 -7.89
CA GLU A 25 11.21 10.16 -6.59
C GLU A 25 9.74 10.60 -6.64
N ALA A 26 9.35 11.42 -7.63
CA ALA A 26 7.97 11.89 -7.76
C ALA A 26 7.01 10.73 -8.12
N LYS A 27 7.47 9.76 -8.91
CA LYS A 27 6.72 8.52 -9.19
C LYS A 27 6.52 7.72 -7.90
N LYS A 28 7.58 7.51 -7.13
CA LYS A 28 7.51 6.74 -5.88
C LYS A 28 6.57 7.41 -4.88
N PHE A 29 6.67 8.73 -4.70
CA PHE A 29 5.75 9.50 -3.86
C PHE A 29 4.31 9.41 -4.37
N GLY A 30 4.09 9.59 -5.67
CA GLY A 30 2.77 9.48 -6.28
C GLY A 30 2.11 8.11 -6.07
N ALA A 31 2.88 7.03 -6.22
CA ALA A 31 2.40 5.67 -5.97
C ALA A 31 2.07 5.45 -4.49
N VAL A 32 2.95 5.87 -3.57
CA VAL A 32 2.72 5.71 -2.12
C VAL A 32 1.54 6.55 -1.65
N PHE A 33 1.42 7.78 -2.13
CA PHE A 33 0.29 8.64 -1.79
C PHE A 33 -1.04 8.05 -2.27
N PHE A 34 -1.05 7.45 -3.46
CA PHE A 34 -2.19 6.69 -3.96
C PHE A 34 -2.51 5.50 -3.02
N LEU A 35 -1.54 4.69 -2.65
CA LEU A 35 -1.75 3.54 -1.75
C LEU A 35 -2.24 3.96 -0.34
N LEU A 36 -1.84 5.14 0.14
CA LEU A 36 -2.33 5.70 1.40
C LEU A 36 -3.80 6.16 1.33
N ASP A 37 -4.31 6.54 0.16
CA ASP A 37 -5.73 6.86 -0.03
C ASP A 37 -6.58 5.61 -0.38
N TYR A 38 -5.94 4.59 -0.95
CA TYR A 38 -6.54 3.34 -1.35
C TYR A 38 -6.12 2.23 -0.39
N ALA A 39 -6.46 2.41 0.90
CA ALA A 39 -5.99 1.55 1.98
C ALA A 39 -6.48 0.09 1.87
N GLY A 40 -7.49 -0.17 1.02
CA GLY A 40 -7.91 -1.52 0.69
C GLY A 40 -7.00 -2.26 -0.30
N VAL A 41 -6.02 -1.58 -0.91
CA VAL A 41 -5.02 -2.22 -1.76
C VAL A 41 -4.00 -2.97 -0.89
N GLY A 42 -4.01 -4.30 -0.99
CA GLY A 42 -3.12 -5.20 -0.25
C GLY A 42 -1.92 -5.68 -1.07
N ASN A 43 -1.10 -6.52 -0.43
CA ASN A 43 0.04 -7.23 -1.04
C ASN A 43 -0.34 -8.55 -1.72
N THR A 44 -1.59 -8.96 -1.62
CA THR A 44 -2.13 -10.14 -2.29
C THR A 44 -3.32 -9.72 -3.17
N ILE A 45 -3.55 -10.48 -4.24
CA ILE A 45 -4.86 -10.49 -4.88
C ILE A 45 -5.76 -11.21 -3.86
N ASP A 46 -6.45 -10.41 -3.06
CA ASP A 46 -7.09 -10.92 -1.87
C ASP A 46 -8.26 -11.87 -2.19
N TYR A 47 -8.45 -12.87 -1.32
CA TYR A 47 -9.60 -13.77 -1.27
C TYR A 47 -10.91 -13.03 -0.92
N ARG A 48 -10.86 -11.72 -0.67
CA ARG A 48 -11.98 -10.81 -0.42
C ARG A 48 -12.90 -10.55 -1.64
N PHE A 49 -12.92 -11.45 -2.62
CA PHE A 49 -13.89 -11.39 -3.72
C PHE A 49 -15.32 -11.37 -3.17
N GLU A 50 -15.59 -12.13 -2.10
CA GLU A 50 -16.89 -12.18 -1.43
C GLU A 50 -17.27 -10.84 -0.77
N ASP A 51 -16.37 -10.21 -0.01
CA ASP A 51 -16.57 -8.88 0.59
C ASP A 51 -16.72 -7.78 -0.47
N THR A 52 -16.02 -7.92 -1.60
CA THR A 52 -16.12 -7.01 -2.75
C THR A 52 -17.48 -7.16 -3.45
N LEU A 53 -18.00 -8.39 -3.55
CA LEU A 53 -19.33 -8.67 -4.09
C LEU A 53 -20.47 -8.27 -3.14
N ALA A 54 -20.24 -8.36 -1.83
CA ALA A 54 -21.18 -7.90 -0.81
C ALA A 54 -21.30 -6.37 -0.75
N GLY A 55 -20.36 -5.63 -1.34
CA GLY A 55 -20.35 -4.16 -1.39
C GLY A 55 -19.85 -3.51 -0.10
N ASP A 56 -19.40 -4.31 0.88
CA ASP A 56 -18.99 -3.83 2.20
C ASP A 56 -17.52 -3.38 2.26
N PHE A 57 -16.75 -3.62 1.19
CA PHE A 57 -15.35 -3.24 1.11
C PHE A 57 -15.08 -2.10 0.11
N THR A 58 -14.71 -0.92 0.63
CA THR A 58 -14.26 0.20 -0.21
C THR A 58 -12.76 0.18 -0.41
N VAL A 59 -12.30 -0.04 -1.65
CA VAL A 59 -10.85 -0.01 -1.97
C VAL A 59 -10.25 1.38 -1.72
N LYS A 60 -11.03 2.44 -1.95
CA LYS A 60 -10.69 3.83 -1.63
C LYS A 60 -11.31 4.21 -0.28
N GLY A 61 -10.48 4.56 0.69
CA GLY A 61 -10.91 4.88 2.05
C GLY A 61 -10.31 3.94 3.09
N ILE A 62 -10.60 4.25 4.36
CA ILE A 62 -10.12 3.49 5.50
C ILE A 62 -11.22 2.52 5.93
N ASP A 63 -10.90 1.24 6.01
CA ASP A 63 -11.75 0.20 6.57
C ASP A 63 -11.74 0.29 8.12
N ASN A 64 -12.92 0.45 8.72
CA ASN A 64 -13.08 0.53 10.18
C ASN A 64 -12.71 -0.78 10.90
N TYR A 65 -12.71 -1.91 10.20
CA TYR A 65 -12.26 -3.21 10.72
C TYR A 65 -10.73 -3.36 10.70
N ARG A 66 -9.98 -2.29 10.44
CA ARG A 66 -8.51 -2.24 10.48
C ARG A 66 -7.81 -3.13 9.44
N ARG A 67 -8.54 -3.57 8.42
CA ARG A 67 -8.04 -4.36 7.28
C ARG A 67 -7.38 -3.48 6.22
N ASN A 68 -6.64 -2.47 6.68
CA ASN A 68 -6.00 -1.44 5.87
C ASN A 68 -4.51 -1.74 5.73
N TRP A 69 -4.02 -1.66 4.50
CA TRP A 69 -2.66 -2.01 4.13
C TRP A 69 -2.27 -3.42 4.59
N TRP A 70 -1.04 -3.84 4.31
CA TRP A 70 -0.57 -5.16 4.69
C TRP A 70 0.45 -5.08 5.83
N CYS A 71 0.45 -6.12 6.64
CA CYS A 71 1.41 -6.31 7.70
C CYS A 71 2.61 -7.07 7.15
N GLY A 72 3.81 -6.62 7.54
CA GLY A 72 5.01 -7.41 7.36
C GLY A 72 5.02 -8.56 8.36
N GLY A 73 5.48 -9.73 7.94
CA GLY A 73 5.63 -10.89 8.80
C GLY A 73 6.60 -11.88 8.20
N LYS A 74 6.87 -12.99 8.91
CA LYS A 74 7.47 -14.15 8.23
C LYS A 74 6.50 -14.53 7.12
N PRO A 75 6.92 -14.51 5.84
CA PRO A 75 6.04 -14.92 4.77
C PRO A 75 5.63 -16.35 5.08
N ASP A 76 4.34 -16.53 5.30
CA ASP A 76 3.79 -17.86 5.36
C ASP A 76 3.93 -18.41 3.93
N GLU A 77 4.79 -19.41 3.78
CA GLU A 77 4.96 -20.08 2.48
C GLU A 77 3.60 -20.56 1.96
N SER A 78 2.62 -20.86 2.83
CA SER A 78 1.26 -21.24 2.45
C SER A 78 0.47 -20.12 1.72
N LEU A 79 0.87 -18.86 1.88
CA LEU A 79 0.23 -17.69 1.27
C LEU A 79 0.97 -17.17 0.02
N MET A 80 2.04 -17.83 -0.41
CA MET A 80 2.72 -17.51 -1.66
C MET A 80 1.83 -17.86 -2.87
N PRO A 81 2.00 -17.18 -4.04
CA PRO A 81 1.25 -17.51 -5.23
C PRO A 81 1.37 -19.00 -5.56
N GLY A 82 0.22 -19.69 -5.57
CA GLY A 82 0.12 -21.13 -5.72
C GLY A 82 -0.17 -21.90 -4.44
N ASN A 83 0.27 -21.44 -3.26
CA ASN A 83 0.12 -22.24 -2.04
C ASN A 83 -1.25 -22.09 -1.34
N GLY A 84 -2.12 -21.21 -1.85
CA GLY A 84 -3.47 -21.01 -1.32
C GLY A 84 -4.34 -22.26 -1.45
N ALA A 85 -5.11 -22.55 -0.40
CA ALA A 85 -6.03 -23.70 -0.25
C ALA A 85 -7.17 -23.81 -1.30
N TRP A 86 -7.16 -22.98 -2.35
CA TRP A 86 -8.19 -22.88 -3.39
C TRP A 86 -7.74 -23.38 -4.76
N LEU A 87 -6.43 -23.49 -4.98
CA LEU A 87 -5.92 -24.36 -6.03
C LEU A 87 -5.95 -25.77 -5.42
N THR A 88 -6.83 -26.63 -5.92
CA THR A 88 -6.83 -28.08 -5.66
C THR A 88 -5.57 -28.76 -6.26
N ILE A 89 -4.45 -28.04 -6.27
CA ILE A 89 -3.16 -28.49 -6.74
C ILE A 89 -2.39 -28.90 -5.49
N ASP A 90 -2.48 -30.20 -5.24
CA ASP A 90 -2.11 -30.87 -3.99
C ASP A 90 -0.58 -30.90 -3.78
N SER A 91 0.21 -30.51 -4.81
CA SER A 91 1.67 -30.53 -4.76
C SER A 91 2.33 -29.29 -5.35
N LYS A 92 3.45 -28.88 -4.74
CA LYS A 92 4.32 -27.79 -5.21
C LYS A 92 4.76 -28.00 -6.67
N SER A 93 5.07 -29.24 -7.06
CA SER A 93 5.52 -29.58 -8.42
C SER A 93 4.44 -29.40 -9.47
N GLU A 94 3.18 -29.70 -9.16
CA GLU A 94 2.07 -29.50 -10.08
C GLU A 94 1.79 -28.00 -10.29
N ARG A 95 2.01 -27.16 -9.28
CA ARG A 95 1.92 -25.69 -9.41
C ARG A 95 3.00 -25.11 -10.30
N GLU A 96 4.25 -25.51 -10.06
CA GLU A 96 5.38 -25.12 -10.91
C GLU A 96 5.13 -25.53 -12.36
N ASN A 97 4.61 -26.74 -12.60
CA ASN A 97 4.25 -27.20 -13.94
C ASN A 97 3.14 -26.38 -14.62
N VAL A 98 2.16 -25.86 -13.87
CA VAL A 98 1.13 -24.96 -14.42
C VAL A 98 1.73 -23.59 -14.75
N LEU A 99 2.52 -23.02 -13.86
CA LEU A 99 3.16 -21.70 -14.06
C LEU A 99 4.11 -21.71 -15.26
N LEU A 100 4.88 -22.79 -15.44
CA LEU A 100 5.82 -22.97 -16.56
C LEU A 100 5.12 -23.04 -17.94
N ARG A 101 3.79 -23.15 -18.00
CA ARG A 101 3.03 -23.04 -19.26
C ARG A 101 2.88 -21.60 -19.74
N PHE A 102 3.06 -20.63 -18.84
CA PHE A 102 2.80 -19.21 -19.10
C PHE A 102 4.04 -18.33 -18.88
N PHE A 103 4.96 -18.74 -18.01
CA PHE A 103 6.12 -17.96 -17.59
C PHE A 103 7.40 -18.80 -17.64
N SER A 104 8.53 -18.13 -17.82
CA SER A 104 9.85 -18.78 -17.72
C SER A 104 10.20 -19.11 -16.26
N ALA A 105 11.14 -20.04 -16.06
CA ALA A 105 11.63 -20.37 -14.72
C ALA A 105 12.26 -19.16 -14.02
N GLU A 106 12.93 -18.28 -14.79
CA GLU A 106 13.53 -17.04 -14.30
C GLU A 106 12.46 -16.04 -13.86
N GLU A 107 11.37 -15.87 -14.63
CA GLU A 107 10.25 -14.99 -14.27
C GLU A 107 9.57 -15.47 -12.98
N ILE A 108 9.37 -16.78 -12.84
CA ILE A 108 8.80 -17.40 -11.63
C ILE A 108 9.71 -17.15 -10.43
N ALA A 109 11.02 -17.36 -10.57
CA ALA A 109 11.99 -17.13 -9.51
C ALA A 109 12.03 -15.64 -9.09
N GLN A 110 12.01 -14.73 -10.06
CA GLN A 110 11.99 -13.29 -9.81
C GLN A 110 10.70 -12.87 -9.10
N ALA A 111 9.54 -13.30 -9.58
CA ALA A 111 8.25 -13.02 -8.95
C ALA A 111 8.18 -13.57 -7.52
N THR A 112 8.74 -14.76 -7.28
CA THR A 112 8.82 -15.37 -5.95
C THR A 112 9.61 -14.48 -4.98
N LYS A 113 10.78 -13.98 -5.43
CA LYS A 113 11.63 -13.07 -4.65
C LYS A 113 10.96 -11.73 -4.38
N GLU A 114 10.30 -11.16 -5.39
CA GLU A 114 9.59 -9.88 -5.25
C GLU A 114 8.40 -10.00 -4.29
N ASN A 115 7.59 -11.05 -4.44
CA ASN A 115 6.46 -11.31 -3.55
C ASN A 115 6.91 -11.53 -2.10
N PHE A 116 7.99 -12.28 -1.90
CA PHE A 116 8.58 -12.45 -0.57
C PHE A 116 8.93 -11.10 0.08
N LYS A 117 9.54 -10.20 -0.70
CA LYS A 117 9.89 -8.86 -0.23
C LYS A 117 8.65 -8.04 0.14
N ILE A 118 7.62 -8.05 -0.70
CA ILE A 118 6.37 -7.31 -0.45
C ILE A 118 5.68 -7.88 0.80
N GLN A 119 5.56 -9.20 0.92
CA GLN A 119 4.95 -9.88 2.08
C GLN A 119 5.70 -9.63 3.40
N SER A 120 7.02 -9.49 3.34
CA SER A 120 7.83 -9.19 4.52
C SER A 120 7.81 -7.70 4.90
N THR A 121 7.27 -6.82 4.05
CA THR A 121 7.31 -5.37 4.27
C THR A 121 6.19 -4.93 5.20
N MET A 122 6.54 -4.22 6.27
CA MET A 122 5.58 -3.49 7.10
C MET A 122 5.10 -2.26 6.33
N ALA A 123 3.92 -2.35 5.70
CA ALA A 123 3.43 -1.29 4.82
C ALA A 123 3.36 0.09 5.50
N PRO A 124 2.83 0.23 6.74
CA PRO A 124 2.83 1.52 7.43
C PRO A 124 4.21 2.16 7.48
N ASN A 125 5.25 1.41 7.85
CA ASN A 125 6.61 1.93 7.96
C ASN A 125 7.18 2.32 6.58
N TYR A 126 7.02 1.45 5.58
CA TYR A 126 7.50 1.73 4.22
C TYR A 126 6.81 2.94 3.60
N LEU A 127 5.48 3.00 3.63
CA LEU A 127 4.71 4.13 3.10
C LEU A 127 5.06 5.43 3.84
N SER A 128 5.19 5.37 5.16
CA SER A 128 5.61 6.52 5.99
C SER A 128 6.97 7.07 5.58
N SER A 129 7.98 6.20 5.45
CA SER A 129 9.34 6.60 5.08
C SER A 129 9.36 7.38 3.76
N VAL A 130 8.69 6.87 2.72
CA VAL A 130 8.66 7.52 1.40
C VAL A 130 8.01 8.90 1.47
N VAL A 131 6.90 9.04 2.20
CA VAL A 131 6.24 10.33 2.35
C VAL A 131 7.12 11.32 3.09
N ILE A 132 7.77 10.90 4.18
CA ILE A 132 8.62 11.75 5.00
C ILE A 132 9.84 12.22 4.20
N ASP A 133 10.52 11.30 3.51
CA ASP A 133 11.71 11.64 2.70
C ASP A 133 11.38 12.63 1.58
N TYR A 134 10.23 12.44 0.92
CA TYR A 134 9.73 13.38 -0.08
C TYR A 134 9.36 14.73 0.54
N ALA A 135 8.66 14.73 1.70
CA ALA A 135 8.21 15.94 2.37
C ALA A 135 9.34 16.86 2.82
N LEU A 136 10.49 16.28 3.19
CA LEU A 136 11.69 17.04 3.61
C LEU A 136 12.29 17.85 2.46
N GLN A 137 12.14 17.38 1.22
CA GLN A 137 12.71 18.00 0.03
C GLN A 137 11.69 18.83 -0.76
N HIS A 138 10.40 18.51 -0.62
CA HIS A 138 9.32 19.06 -1.44
C HIS A 138 8.20 19.70 -0.60
N SER A 139 8.56 20.51 0.40
CA SER A 139 7.59 21.14 1.32
C SER A 139 6.58 22.09 0.66
N GLN A 140 6.78 22.47 -0.60
CA GLN A 140 5.84 23.31 -1.36
C GLN A 140 4.84 22.51 -2.20
N ASP A 141 5.02 21.18 -2.31
CA ASP A 141 4.06 20.34 -3.02
C ASP A 141 2.76 20.24 -2.21
N GLN A 142 1.66 20.70 -2.80
CA GLN A 142 0.35 20.81 -2.14
C GLN A 142 -0.17 19.45 -1.62
N ARG A 143 0.32 18.33 -2.17
CA ARG A 143 -0.06 16.98 -1.74
C ARG A 143 0.59 16.56 -0.43
N VAL A 144 1.71 17.17 -0.05
CA VAL A 144 2.54 16.72 1.09
C VAL A 144 1.80 16.83 2.41
N SER A 145 1.09 17.93 2.67
CA SER A 145 0.31 18.10 3.91
C SER A 145 -0.69 16.95 4.13
N ARG A 146 -1.45 16.61 3.08
CA ARG A 146 -2.38 15.49 3.09
C ARG A 146 -1.67 14.15 3.22
N ALA A 147 -0.55 13.96 2.53
CA ALA A 147 0.24 12.74 2.60
C ALA A 147 0.75 12.49 4.03
N LEU A 148 1.27 13.52 4.70
CA LEU A 148 1.72 13.44 6.10
C LEU A 148 0.58 13.11 7.06
N HIS A 149 -0.60 13.72 6.88
CA HIS A 149 -1.79 13.32 7.63
C HIS A 149 -2.13 11.84 7.42
N ARG A 150 -2.16 11.38 6.17
CA ARG A 150 -2.41 9.97 5.84
C ARG A 150 -1.35 9.05 6.44
N THR A 151 -0.10 9.47 6.51
CA THR A 151 0.97 8.75 7.20
C THR A 151 0.63 8.53 8.67
N VAL A 152 0.26 9.58 9.42
CA VAL A 152 -0.16 9.45 10.83
C VAL A 152 -1.32 8.46 10.97
N VAL A 153 -2.32 8.56 10.10
CA VAL A 153 -3.45 7.62 10.09
C VAL A 153 -3.03 6.19 9.79
N SER A 154 -2.11 5.99 8.83
CA SER A 154 -1.64 4.66 8.44
C SER A 154 -0.87 3.93 9.53
N THR A 155 -0.32 4.65 10.52
CA THR A 155 0.36 4.03 11.68
C THR A 155 -0.58 3.59 12.79
N ARG A 156 -1.80 4.14 12.84
CA ARG A 156 -2.75 3.91 13.95
C ARG A 156 -3.77 2.84 13.66
N VAL A 157 -4.25 2.83 12.43
CA VAL A 157 -5.39 2.02 12.00
C VAL A 157 -5.06 0.55 11.68
N PRO A 158 -3.91 0.14 11.13
CA PRO A 158 -3.69 -1.26 10.77
C PRO A 158 -3.70 -2.18 11.99
N MET A 159 -3.92 -3.48 11.75
CA MET A 159 -3.84 -4.50 12.82
C MET A 159 -2.42 -4.74 13.33
N CYS A 160 -1.40 -4.24 12.63
CA CYS A 160 0.01 -4.39 12.96
C CYS A 160 0.68 -3.04 13.20
N ALA A 161 1.52 -2.99 14.23
CA ALA A 161 2.43 -1.90 14.52
C ALA A 161 3.65 -2.46 15.26
N ASP A 162 4.81 -1.87 15.02
CA ASP A 162 6.02 -2.11 15.79
C ASP A 162 6.56 -0.80 16.39
N LYS A 163 7.74 -0.86 17.02
CA LYS A 163 8.36 0.32 17.61
C LYS A 163 8.64 1.42 16.57
N GLU A 164 9.04 1.04 15.35
CA GLU A 164 9.31 2.02 14.29
C GLU A 164 8.03 2.71 13.80
N THR A 165 6.90 1.99 13.80
CA THR A 165 5.59 2.55 13.42
C THR A 165 5.24 3.79 14.25
N THR A 166 5.47 3.78 15.56
CA THR A 166 5.22 4.94 16.43
C THR A 166 6.17 6.12 16.11
N GLU A 167 7.44 5.84 15.84
CA GLU A 167 8.41 6.90 15.48
C GLU A 167 8.06 7.57 14.14
N TYR A 168 7.59 6.78 13.16
CA TYR A 168 7.11 7.33 11.90
C TYR A 168 5.86 8.21 12.08
N SER A 169 4.93 7.79 12.94
CA SER A 169 3.74 8.58 13.30
C SER A 169 4.15 9.94 13.88
N LYS A 170 5.06 9.91 14.86
CA LYS A 170 5.62 11.09 15.50
C LYS A 170 6.27 12.04 14.51
N ARG A 171 7.15 11.52 13.66
CA ARG A 171 7.88 12.34 12.68
C ARG A 171 6.95 12.95 11.66
N ALA A 172 5.96 12.21 11.16
CA ALA A 172 4.98 12.72 10.21
C ALA A 172 4.12 13.84 10.83
N PHE A 173 3.63 13.65 12.05
CA PHE A 173 2.88 14.67 12.78
C PHE A 173 3.71 15.94 12.98
N GLN A 174 4.95 15.81 13.48
CA GLN A 174 5.81 16.96 13.71
C GLN A 174 6.10 17.71 12.41
N LEU A 175 6.41 17.02 11.31
CA LEU A 175 6.62 17.65 10.01
C LEU A 175 5.36 18.38 9.52
N LEU A 176 4.19 17.78 9.70
CA LEU A 176 2.92 18.39 9.33
C LEU A 176 2.65 19.68 10.12
N HIS A 177 2.73 19.60 11.44
CA HIS A 177 2.41 20.74 12.33
C HIS A 177 3.45 21.86 12.24
N ASN A 178 4.73 21.55 12.01
CA ASN A 178 5.78 22.56 11.90
C ASN A 178 5.74 23.30 10.55
N ASN A 179 5.54 22.56 9.45
CA ASN A 179 5.65 23.14 8.11
C ASN A 179 4.31 23.67 7.58
N TYR A 180 3.19 23.21 8.12
CA TYR A 180 1.86 23.57 7.66
C TYR A 180 0.90 23.96 8.80
N PRO A 181 1.26 24.87 9.72
CA PRO A 181 0.52 25.12 10.97
C PRO A 181 -0.95 25.56 10.76
N ASN A 182 -1.29 26.19 9.63
CA ASN A 182 -2.65 26.67 9.33
C ASN A 182 -3.35 25.86 8.23
N ASN A 183 -2.90 24.64 7.96
CA ASN A 183 -3.47 23.79 6.93
C ASN A 183 -4.63 22.94 7.48
N TYR A 184 -5.63 22.69 6.63
CA TYR A 184 -6.76 21.82 6.95
C TYR A 184 -6.32 20.47 7.55
N TRP A 185 -5.34 19.80 6.92
CA TRP A 185 -4.86 18.50 7.36
C TRP A 185 -4.15 18.54 8.71
N THR A 186 -3.49 19.64 9.04
CA THR A 186 -2.88 19.83 10.36
C THR A 186 -3.93 19.86 11.47
N ASN A 187 -5.06 20.51 11.23
CA ASN A 187 -6.16 20.55 12.20
C ASN A 187 -6.88 19.19 12.34
N GLU A 188 -7.00 18.45 11.22
CA GLU A 188 -7.66 17.14 11.20
C GLU A 188 -6.75 16.00 11.68
N THR A 189 -5.47 16.24 11.92
CA THR A 189 -4.53 15.19 12.33
C THR A 189 -4.50 15.05 13.85
N PRO A 190 -4.95 13.91 14.40
CA PRO A 190 -4.93 13.73 15.84
C PRO A 190 -3.53 13.36 16.35
N TYR A 191 -3.27 13.64 17.62
CA TYR A 191 -2.04 13.24 18.30
C TYR A 191 -2.14 11.78 18.76
N TRP A 192 -1.35 10.88 18.15
CA TRP A 192 -1.51 9.41 18.30
C TRP A 192 -0.23 8.63 18.66
N TYR A 193 0.84 9.29 19.11
CA TYR A 193 2.13 8.67 19.43
C TYR A 193 2.70 9.07 20.79
#